data_AF-A0A9X5X7V2-F1
#
_entry.id   AF-A0A9X5X7V2-F1
#
_cell.length_a   1.000
_cell.length_b   1.000
_cell.length_c   1.000
_cell.angle_alpha   90.00
_cell.angle_beta   90.00
_cell.angle_gamma   90.00
#
_symmetry.space_group_name_H-M   'P 1'
#
loop_
_entity.id
_entity.type
_entity.pdbx_description
1 polymer ?
#
loop_
_entity_poly.entity_id
_entity_poly.type
_entity_poly.pdbx_seq_one_letter_code
_entity_poly.pdbx_strand_id
1 'polypeptide(L)'
;DEAELRGSKHRLAALRNVRVKGVHAYMGTRFLNHEDVVENTRRILATAEDLAGQLGFPLETVDFGGGLGVAYFENEEDLDLDALGAGLAEVITPFSVHNPDCRMIMELGRFLTATAGTYVVRARYVKESMGESFVVADGGTNHHMAAVGVGSFVKRNFPVRHLENRAAGASRPYS
;
A
#
# COMPACT_ATOMS: atom_id res chain seq x y z
N ASP A 1 -0.79 -21.00 -1.70
CA ASP A 1 -1.91 -21.31 -0.79
C ASP A 1 -1.33 -21.77 0.55
N GLU A 2 -1.94 -21.40 1.67
CA GLU A 2 -1.45 -21.69 3.02
C GLU A 2 -1.43 -23.20 3.31
N ALA A 3 -2.42 -23.94 2.82
CA ALA A 3 -2.47 -25.40 2.92
C ALA A 3 -1.26 -26.08 2.24
N GLU A 4 -0.84 -25.53 1.10
CA GLU A 4 0.34 -26.03 0.37
C GLU A 4 1.64 -25.78 1.15
N LEU A 5 1.75 -24.61 1.79
CA LEU A 5 2.91 -24.26 2.63
C LEU A 5 3.03 -25.21 3.83
N ARG A 6 1.91 -25.53 4.49
CA ARG A 6 1.90 -26.46 5.64
C ARG A 6 2.36 -27.87 5.25
N GLY A 7 2.05 -28.32 4.03
CA GLY A 7 2.53 -29.59 3.48
C GLY A 7 3.99 -29.57 3.00
N SER A 8 4.69 -28.43 3.05
CA SER A 8 5.99 -28.27 2.40
C SER A 8 7.20 -28.73 3.22
N LYS A 9 7.02 -29.20 4.47
CA LYS A 9 8.11 -29.56 5.39
C LYS A 9 9.20 -30.44 4.77
N HIS A 10 8.80 -31.52 4.08
CA HIS A 10 9.74 -32.42 3.41
C HIS A 10 10.48 -31.76 2.24
N ARG A 11 9.80 -30.87 1.49
CA ARG A 11 10.41 -30.10 0.40
C ARG A 11 11.47 -29.14 0.95
N LEU A 12 11.14 -28.41 2.01
CA LEU A 12 12.08 -27.49 2.66
C LEU A 12 13.29 -28.22 3.23
N ALA A 13 13.10 -29.35 3.90
CA ALA A 13 14.18 -30.17 4.44
C ALA A 13 15.13 -30.73 3.36
N ALA A 14 14.67 -30.90 2.12
CA ALA A 14 15.49 -31.37 1.01
C ALA A 14 16.42 -30.30 0.42
N LEU A 15 16.18 -29.01 0.69
CA LEU A 15 16.94 -27.89 0.14
C LEU A 15 18.25 -27.66 0.92
N ARG A 16 19.33 -28.36 0.53
CA ARG A 16 20.62 -28.34 1.25
C ARG A 16 21.34 -26.99 1.30
N ASN A 17 21.02 -26.08 0.37
CA ASN A 17 21.67 -24.77 0.24
C ASN A 17 20.72 -23.60 0.54
N VAL A 18 19.54 -23.87 1.11
CA VAL A 18 18.54 -22.86 1.45
C VAL A 18 18.31 -22.91 2.94
N ARG A 19 18.32 -21.73 3.58
CA ARG A 19 17.93 -21.57 4.97
C ARG A 19 16.68 -20.71 5.03
N VAL A 20 15.58 -21.30 5.48
CA VAL A 20 14.36 -20.55 5.76
C VAL A 20 14.60 -19.73 7.03
N LYS A 21 14.38 -18.42 6.92
CA LYS A 21 14.66 -17.44 7.99
C LYS A 21 13.41 -16.84 8.60
N GLY A 22 12.25 -17.02 7.97
CA GLY A 22 11.12 -16.16 8.24
C GLY A 22 10.02 -16.24 7.21
N VAL A 23 9.05 -15.35 7.39
CA VAL A 23 7.85 -15.23 6.54
C VAL A 23 7.76 -13.80 6.01
N HIS A 24 7.39 -13.68 4.73
CA HIS A 24 6.95 -12.43 4.12
C HIS A 24 5.50 -12.57 3.68
N ALA A 25 4.68 -11.59 4.01
CA ALA A 25 3.29 -11.56 3.61
C ALA A 25 2.88 -10.14 3.22
N TYR A 26 2.21 -10.03 2.07
CA TYR A 26 1.69 -8.77 1.52
C TYR A 26 0.20 -8.90 1.26
N MET A 27 -0.61 -8.16 2.04
CA MET A 27 -2.08 -8.28 2.02
C MET A 27 -2.78 -7.30 1.08
N GLY A 28 -2.05 -6.30 0.54
CA GLY A 28 -2.63 -5.35 -0.40
C GLY A 28 -1.96 -3.99 -0.36
N THR A 29 -2.50 -3.08 -1.17
CA THR A 29 -2.03 -1.69 -1.27
C THR A 29 -3.12 -0.73 -0.84
N ARG A 30 -2.72 0.42 -0.30
CA ARG A 30 -3.57 1.58 -0.08
C ARG A 30 -4.74 1.33 0.88
N PHE A 31 -4.45 0.70 2.02
CA PHE A 31 -5.34 0.68 3.17
C PHE A 31 -5.47 2.10 3.72
N LEU A 32 -6.70 2.61 3.78
CA LEU A 32 -7.05 3.90 4.39
C LEU A 32 -7.79 3.73 5.72
N ASN A 33 -8.09 2.49 6.13
CA ASN A 33 -8.60 2.16 7.44
C ASN A 33 -7.48 1.54 8.29
N HIS A 34 -7.20 2.11 9.45
CA HIS A 34 -6.15 1.64 10.34
C HIS A 34 -6.51 0.28 10.98
N GLU A 35 -7.78 0.01 11.24
CA GLU A 35 -8.24 -1.25 11.83
C GLU A 35 -7.88 -2.44 10.93
N ASP A 36 -8.05 -2.28 9.62
CA ASP A 36 -7.69 -3.30 8.63
C ASP A 36 -6.19 -3.59 8.63
N VAL A 37 -5.35 -2.56 8.79
CA VAL A 37 -3.89 -2.71 8.87
C VAL A 37 -3.49 -3.48 10.13
N VAL A 38 -4.12 -3.15 11.27
CA VAL A 38 -3.85 -3.82 12.55
C VAL A 38 -4.29 -5.29 12.49
N GLU A 39 -5.48 -5.57 11.96
CA GLU A 39 -5.99 -6.93 11.82
C GLU A 39 -5.14 -7.77 10.84
N ASN A 40 -4.73 -7.18 9.71
CA ASN A 40 -3.82 -7.85 8.79
C ASN A 40 -2.48 -8.17 9.44
N THR A 41 -1.91 -7.23 10.19
CA THR A 41 -0.65 -7.44 10.93
C THR A 41 -0.82 -8.58 11.94
N ARG A 42 -1.91 -8.59 12.72
CA ARG A 42 -2.23 -9.65 13.68
C ARG A 42 -2.25 -11.03 13.02
N ARG A 43 -2.94 -11.15 11.88
CA ARG A 43 -3.02 -12.40 11.13
C ARG A 43 -1.65 -12.85 10.63
N ILE A 44 -0.87 -11.94 10.04
CA ILE A 44 0.46 -12.26 9.52
C ILE A 44 1.37 -12.78 10.63
N LEU A 45 1.43 -12.09 11.77
CA LEU A 45 2.28 -12.48 12.89
C LEU A 45 1.87 -13.86 13.43
N ALA A 46 0.57 -14.10 13.65
CA ALA A 46 0.06 -15.39 14.11
C ALA A 46 0.36 -16.52 13.10
N THR A 47 0.16 -16.28 11.81
CA THR A 47 0.48 -17.25 10.75
C THR A 47 1.99 -17.53 10.71
N ALA A 48 2.83 -16.53 10.95
CA ALA A 48 4.28 -16.69 10.94
C ALA A 48 4.79 -17.60 12.07
N GLU A 49 4.29 -17.41 13.30
CA GLU A 49 4.61 -18.28 14.44
C GLU A 49 4.18 -19.72 14.18
N ASP A 50 2.95 -19.90 13.69
CA ASP A 50 2.39 -21.22 13.44
C ASP A 50 3.13 -21.95 12.31
N LEU A 51 3.46 -21.26 11.21
CA LEU A 51 4.28 -21.83 10.13
C LEU A 51 5.68 -22.21 10.61
N ALA A 52 6.32 -21.35 11.41
CA ALA A 52 7.64 -21.63 11.98
C ALA A 52 7.61 -22.90 12.85
N GLY A 53 6.62 -23.01 13.73
CA GLY A 53 6.42 -24.18 14.59
C GLY A 53 6.17 -25.48 13.80
N GLN A 54 5.27 -25.45 12.82
CA GLN A 54 4.90 -26.64 12.05
C GLN A 54 6.05 -27.12 11.14
N LEU A 55 6.69 -26.18 10.45
CA LEU A 55 7.73 -26.47 9.46
C LEU A 55 9.11 -26.63 10.09
N GLY A 56 9.31 -26.15 11.33
CA GLY A 56 10.53 -26.35 12.12
C GLY A 56 11.69 -25.47 11.68
N PHE A 57 11.44 -24.23 11.28
CA PHE A 57 12.48 -23.24 10.96
C PHE A 57 12.54 -22.14 12.03
N PRO A 58 13.70 -21.51 12.25
CA PRO A 58 13.81 -20.39 13.19
C PRO A 58 13.11 -19.15 12.63
N LEU A 59 12.24 -18.54 13.43
CA LEU A 59 11.57 -17.30 13.08
C LEU A 59 12.50 -16.10 13.37
N GLU A 60 13.48 -15.87 12.49
CA GLU A 60 14.43 -14.75 12.62
C GLU A 60 13.87 -13.46 11.99
N THR A 61 12.88 -13.55 11.11
CA THR A 61 12.31 -12.39 10.43
C THR A 61 10.84 -12.58 10.11
N VAL A 62 10.04 -11.54 10.36
CA VAL A 62 8.69 -11.42 9.80
C VAL A 62 8.57 -10.09 9.08
N ASP A 63 8.38 -10.18 7.78
CA ASP A 63 8.05 -9.03 6.96
C ASP A 63 6.54 -9.04 6.71
N PHE A 64 5.85 -8.11 7.35
CA PHE A 64 4.40 -7.99 7.28
C PHE A 64 3.96 -6.98 6.21
N GLY A 65 4.87 -6.71 5.27
CA GLY A 65 4.63 -5.97 4.04
C GLY A 65 4.40 -4.50 4.32
N GLY A 66 3.69 -3.84 3.40
CA GLY A 66 3.32 -2.44 3.54
C GLY A 66 1.83 -2.26 3.30
N GLY A 67 1.51 -1.29 2.44
CA GLY A 67 0.13 -1.07 2.02
C GLY A 67 -0.55 0.08 2.75
N LEU A 68 0.13 0.80 3.65
CA LEU A 68 -0.37 2.08 4.14
C LEU A 68 -0.71 3.01 2.96
N GLY A 69 -1.94 3.51 2.96
CA GLY A 69 -2.48 4.35 1.90
C GLY A 69 -2.28 5.83 2.16
N VAL A 70 -2.49 6.59 1.08
CA VAL A 70 -2.64 8.03 1.10
C VAL A 70 -3.98 8.33 0.41
N ALA A 71 -4.75 9.22 1.00
CA ALA A 71 -5.99 9.73 0.43
C ALA A 71 -5.64 10.60 -0.78
N TYR A 72 -6.10 10.19 -1.97
CA TYR A 72 -5.86 10.95 -3.20
C TYR A 72 -7.10 11.73 -3.63
N PHE A 73 -8.29 11.32 -3.20
CA PHE A 73 -9.56 11.86 -3.67
C PHE A 73 -10.33 12.56 -2.54
N GLU A 74 -11.21 13.50 -2.87
CA GLU A 74 -11.90 14.37 -1.92
C GLU A 74 -12.76 13.63 -0.88
N ASN A 75 -13.21 12.42 -1.20
CA ASN A 75 -14.06 11.59 -0.35
C ASN A 75 -13.28 10.54 0.46
N GLU A 76 -11.96 10.67 0.52
CA GLU A 76 -11.06 9.79 1.26
C GLU A 76 -10.40 10.55 2.40
N GLU A 77 -10.15 9.83 3.49
CA GLU A 77 -9.40 10.32 4.64
C GLU A 77 -8.08 9.56 4.73
N ASP A 78 -7.03 10.26 5.14
CA ASP A 78 -5.74 9.63 5.42
C ASP A 78 -5.86 8.74 6.67
N LEU A 79 -4.92 7.81 6.80
CA LEU A 79 -4.83 6.97 7.99
C LEU A 79 -4.65 7.83 9.25
N ASP A 80 -5.42 7.52 10.29
CA ASP A 80 -5.13 7.99 11.64
C ASP A 80 -3.88 7.28 12.16
N LEU A 81 -2.75 7.99 12.16
CA LEU A 81 -1.45 7.43 12.54
C LEU A 81 -1.33 7.18 14.04
N ASP A 82 -2.06 7.93 14.86
CA ASP A 82 -2.04 7.74 16.31
C ASP A 82 -2.81 6.47 16.67
N ALA A 83 -4.02 6.31 16.10
CA ALA A 83 -4.82 5.09 16.26
C ALA A 83 -4.10 3.86 15.68
N LEU A 84 -3.47 4.00 14.50
CA LEU A 84 -2.67 2.95 13.88
C LEU A 84 -1.49 2.56 14.77
N GLY A 85 -0.74 3.52 15.28
CA GLY A 85 0.41 3.29 16.15
C GLY A 85 0.02 2.55 17.43
N ALA A 86 -1.08 2.97 18.07
CA ALA A 86 -1.64 2.32 19.25
C ALA A 86 -2.06 0.87 18.94
N GLY A 87 -2.85 0.65 17.90
CA GLY A 87 -3.32 -0.68 17.53
C GLY A 87 -2.19 -1.62 17.08
N LEU A 88 -1.18 -1.12 16.37
CA LEU A 88 0.00 -1.92 16.03
C LEU A 88 0.80 -2.30 17.28
N ALA A 89 0.94 -1.38 18.25
CA ALA A 89 1.63 -1.68 19.51
C ALA A 89 0.98 -2.83 20.29
N GLU A 90 -0.36 -2.90 20.31
CA GLU A 90 -1.11 -4.00 20.95
C GLU A 90 -0.80 -5.38 20.35
N VAL A 91 -0.47 -5.43 19.06
CA VAL A 91 -0.20 -6.68 18.34
C VAL A 91 1.29 -7.01 18.33
N ILE A 92 2.14 -6.01 18.11
CA ILE A 92 3.60 -6.16 17.98
C ILE A 92 4.25 -6.44 19.33
N THR A 93 3.78 -5.82 20.42
CA THR A 93 4.44 -5.95 21.73
C THR A 93 4.42 -7.39 22.24
N PRO A 94 3.27 -8.10 22.29
CA PRO A 94 3.25 -9.50 22.71
C PRO A 94 4.07 -10.42 21.80
N PHE A 95 3.98 -10.21 20.48
CA PHE A 95 4.76 -10.99 19.51
C PHE A 95 6.27 -10.83 19.74
N SER A 96 6.73 -9.60 20.02
CA SER A 96 8.14 -9.30 20.30
C SER A 96 8.63 -9.94 21.59
N VAL A 97 7.78 -10.02 22.62
CA VAL A 97 8.10 -10.72 23.87
C VAL A 97 8.26 -12.21 23.65
N HIS A 98 7.41 -12.82 22.82
CA HIS A 98 7.51 -14.24 22.48
C HIS A 98 8.67 -14.55 21.52
N ASN A 99 9.04 -13.60 20.65
CA ASN A 99 10.07 -13.76 19.62
C ASN A 99 11.13 -12.65 19.71
N PRO A 100 11.92 -12.59 20.80
CA PRO A 100 12.82 -11.46 21.09
C PRO A 100 13.92 -11.25 20.05
N ASP A 101 14.32 -12.30 19.34
CA ASP A 101 15.34 -12.26 18.29
C ASP A 101 14.76 -12.09 16.88
N CYS A 102 13.43 -12.01 16.74
CA CYS A 102 12.77 -11.86 15.45
C CYS A 102 12.78 -10.41 14.97
N ARG A 103 13.38 -10.16 13.81
CA ARG A 103 13.31 -8.85 13.16
C ARG A 103 11.97 -8.68 12.46
N MET A 104 11.23 -7.63 12.82
CA MET A 104 9.99 -7.26 12.14
C MET A 104 10.27 -6.18 11.08
N ILE A 105 9.65 -6.30 9.90
CA ILE A 105 9.87 -5.42 8.75
C ILE A 105 8.54 -4.95 8.17
N MET A 106 8.46 -3.66 7.84
CA MET A 106 7.36 -3.05 7.10
C MET A 106 7.90 -2.32 5.86
N GLU A 107 7.27 -2.52 4.69
CA GLU A 107 7.74 -2.08 3.38
C GLU A 107 6.94 -0.88 2.84
N LEU A 108 7.19 0.32 3.37
CA LEU A 108 6.43 1.53 3.03
C LEU A 108 6.96 2.26 1.79
N GLY A 109 6.40 1.95 0.61
CA GLY A 109 6.68 2.69 -0.62
C GLY A 109 5.80 3.94 -0.78
N ARG A 110 4.53 3.73 -1.16
CA ARG A 110 3.57 4.80 -1.48
C ARG A 110 3.43 5.81 -0.34
N PHE A 111 3.25 5.33 0.88
CA PHE A 111 3.02 6.19 2.04
C PHE A 111 4.13 7.22 2.25
N LEU A 112 5.40 6.84 2.05
CA LEU A 112 6.53 7.74 2.23
C LEU A 112 6.76 8.68 1.03
N THR A 113 6.34 8.29 -0.17
CA THR A 113 6.74 8.96 -1.43
C THR A 113 5.61 9.71 -2.13
N ALA A 114 4.34 9.42 -1.82
CA ALA A 114 3.18 9.96 -2.55
C ALA A 114 3.08 11.49 -2.48
N THR A 115 3.51 12.10 -1.38
CA THR A 115 3.43 13.56 -1.16
C THR A 115 4.76 14.27 -1.47
N ALA A 116 5.79 13.53 -1.89
CA ALA A 116 7.14 14.07 -2.09
C ALA A 116 7.29 14.93 -3.35
N GLY A 117 6.25 15.04 -4.19
CA GLY A 117 6.32 15.83 -5.41
C GLY A 117 4.97 16.13 -6.04
N THR A 118 4.98 17.11 -6.93
CA THR A 118 3.81 17.52 -7.72
C THR A 118 4.10 17.25 -9.19
N TYR A 119 3.18 16.57 -9.87
CA TYR A 119 3.26 16.39 -11.31
C TYR A 119 2.69 17.63 -12.02
N VAL A 120 3.57 18.38 -12.70
CA VAL A 120 3.22 19.63 -13.38
C VAL A 120 3.19 19.41 -14.89
N VAL A 121 2.11 19.87 -15.52
CA VAL A 121 1.93 19.87 -16.98
C VAL A 121 1.45 21.25 -17.44
N ARG A 122 1.71 21.61 -18.69
CA ARG A 122 1.21 22.83 -19.32
C ARG A 122 -0.03 22.51 -20.15
N ALA A 123 -1.09 23.28 -19.95
CA ALA A 123 -2.23 23.30 -20.87
C ALA A 123 -1.78 23.88 -22.23
N ARG A 124 -1.94 23.11 -23.31
CA ARG A 124 -1.51 23.48 -24.66
C ARG A 124 -2.64 24.14 -25.45
N TYR A 125 -3.83 23.57 -25.36
CA TYR A 125 -5.03 24.13 -25.97
C TYR A 125 -6.28 23.52 -25.32
N VAL A 126 -7.42 24.17 -25.54
CA VAL A 126 -8.75 23.66 -25.19
C VAL A 126 -9.45 23.28 -26.48
N LYS A 127 -10.07 22.11 -26.51
CA LYS A 127 -10.97 21.72 -27.60
C LYS A 127 -12.36 21.46 -27.04
N GLU A 128 -13.37 21.77 -27.84
CA GLU A 128 -14.74 21.33 -27.59
C GLU A 128 -15.02 20.05 -28.38
N SER A 129 -15.62 19.05 -27.75
CA SER A 129 -16.04 17.82 -28.40
C SER A 129 -17.32 17.33 -27.75
N MET A 130 -18.35 17.09 -28.55
CA MET A 130 -19.67 16.63 -28.07
C MET A 130 -20.27 17.51 -26.94
N GLY A 131 -20.03 18.82 -26.97
CA GLY A 131 -20.51 19.76 -25.95
C GLY A 131 -19.67 19.81 -24.67
N GLU A 132 -18.59 19.03 -24.58
CA GLU A 132 -17.65 19.02 -23.46
C GLU A 132 -16.34 19.73 -23.81
N SER A 133 -15.77 20.43 -22.83
CA SER A 133 -14.46 21.08 -22.96
C SER A 133 -13.34 20.16 -22.48
N PHE A 134 -12.35 19.91 -23.33
CA PHE A 134 -11.16 19.12 -23.01
C PHE A 134 -9.92 20.01 -23.02
N VAL A 135 -9.22 20.07 -21.88
CA VAL A 135 -7.91 20.70 -21.78
C VAL A 135 -6.86 19.68 -22.20
N VAL A 136 -6.16 19.95 -23.30
CA VAL A 136 -5.05 19.08 -23.75
C VAL A 136 -3.76 19.59 -23.15
N ALA A 137 -3.05 18.73 -22.42
CA ALA A 137 -1.78 19.04 -21.77
C ALA A 137 -0.58 18.39 -22.47
N ASP A 138 0.64 18.85 -22.19
CA ASP A 138 1.89 18.25 -22.68
C ASP A 138 2.41 17.10 -21.81
N GLY A 139 1.48 16.35 -21.21
CA GLY A 139 1.74 15.12 -20.49
C GLY A 139 0.59 14.15 -20.68
N GLY A 140 0.66 12.98 -20.05
CA GLY A 140 -0.39 11.98 -20.18
C GLY A 140 0.01 10.63 -19.60
N THR A 141 -0.54 9.58 -20.19
CA THR A 141 -0.36 8.18 -19.73
C THR A 141 1.09 7.74 -19.66
N ASN A 142 1.94 8.28 -20.53
CA ASN A 142 3.38 8.03 -20.58
C ASN A 142 4.13 8.59 -19.36
N HIS A 143 3.56 9.58 -18.65
CA HIS A 143 4.14 10.14 -17.42
C HIS A 143 3.40 9.65 -16.17
N HIS A 144 2.06 9.60 -16.23
CA HIS A 144 1.21 9.28 -15.09
C HIS A 144 0.06 8.36 -15.50
N MET A 145 0.39 7.08 -15.70
CA MET A 145 -0.55 6.06 -16.15
C MET A 145 -1.75 5.87 -15.19
N ALA A 146 -1.53 5.99 -13.88
CA ALA A 146 -2.60 5.87 -12.90
C ALA A 146 -3.69 6.96 -13.06
N ALA A 147 -3.33 8.15 -13.56
CA ALA A 147 -4.28 9.25 -13.75
C ALA A 147 -5.35 8.97 -14.80
N VAL A 148 -5.13 8.01 -15.70
CA VAL A 148 -6.15 7.57 -16.67
C VAL A 148 -6.92 6.32 -16.22
N GLY A 149 -6.77 5.94 -14.95
CA GLY A 149 -7.48 4.82 -14.33
C GLY A 149 -6.92 3.44 -14.64
N VAL A 150 -5.73 3.34 -15.24
CA VAL A 150 -5.07 2.04 -15.44
C VAL A 150 -4.67 1.47 -14.08
N GLY A 151 -5.11 0.24 -13.79
CA GLY A 151 -4.87 -0.44 -12.52
C GLY A 151 -5.88 -0.10 -11.41
N SER A 152 -6.94 0.65 -11.72
CA SER A 152 -8.07 0.89 -10.80
C SER A 152 -9.35 0.35 -11.40
N PHE A 153 -10.17 -0.33 -10.59
CA PHE A 153 -11.51 -0.77 -11.00
C PHE A 153 -12.50 0.40 -11.15
N VAL A 154 -12.21 1.52 -10.50
CA VAL A 154 -13.01 2.75 -10.58
C VAL A 154 -12.15 3.87 -11.15
N LYS A 155 -12.59 4.46 -12.26
CA LYS A 155 -11.95 5.67 -12.80
C LYS A 155 -12.33 6.85 -11.92
N ARG A 156 -11.31 7.51 -11.37
CA ARG A 156 -11.45 8.73 -10.56
C ARG A 156 -10.42 9.74 -11.05
N ASN A 157 -10.82 11.00 -11.11
CA ASN A 157 -9.93 12.08 -11.51
C ASN A 157 -9.02 12.43 -10.34
N PHE A 158 -7.71 12.43 -10.57
CA PHE A 158 -6.78 12.98 -9.58
C PHE A 158 -7.05 14.48 -9.40
N PRO A 159 -6.85 15.04 -8.20
CA PRO A 159 -6.99 16.46 -7.99
C PRO A 159 -6.03 17.25 -8.89
N VAL A 160 -6.57 18.16 -9.69
CA VAL A 160 -5.80 19.07 -10.56
C VAL A 160 -6.03 20.49 -10.08
N ARG A 161 -4.96 21.29 -10.02
CA ARG A 161 -5.03 22.71 -9.63
C ARG A 161 -4.25 23.58 -10.60
N HIS A 162 -4.75 24.78 -10.87
CA HIS A 162 -4.01 25.78 -11.62
C HIS A 162 -2.88 26.34 -10.74
N LEU A 163 -1.63 26.31 -11.23
CA LEU A 163 -0.47 26.67 -10.41
C LEU A 163 -0.45 28.15 -10.00
N GLU A 164 -0.86 29.05 -10.89
CA GLU A 164 -0.82 30.51 -10.66
C GLU A 164 -2.07 31.04 -9.97
N ASN A 165 -3.19 30.30 -10.02
CA ASN A 165 -4.47 30.73 -9.48
C ASN A 165 -5.02 29.70 -8.49
N ARG A 166 -4.26 29.48 -7.42
CA ARG A 166 -4.53 28.42 -6.43
C ARG A 166 -5.81 28.62 -5.62
N ALA A 167 -6.28 29.87 -5.52
CA ALA A 167 -7.46 30.24 -4.74
C ALA A 167 -8.76 30.20 -5.56
N ALA A 168 -8.68 30.22 -6.89
CA ALA A 168 -9.86 30.08 -7.72
C ALA A 168 -10.24 28.60 -7.85
N GLY A 169 -11.46 28.27 -7.42
CA GLY A 169 -12.07 26.98 -7.76
C GLY A 169 -12.26 26.83 -9.27
N ALA A 170 -12.50 25.60 -9.73
CA ALA A 170 -12.81 25.36 -11.13
C ALA A 170 -14.05 26.18 -11.53
N SER A 171 -13.96 26.97 -12.60
CA SER A 171 -15.08 27.77 -13.10
C SER A 171 -16.21 26.90 -13.69
N ARG A 172 -15.92 25.63 -13.98
CA ARG A 172 -16.87 24.58 -14.38
C ARG A 172 -16.40 23.24 -13.82
N PRO A 173 -17.25 22.48 -13.11
CA PRO A 173 -16.93 21.10 -12.74
C PRO A 173 -16.86 20.22 -14.00
N TYR A 174 -15.98 19.23 -13.97
CA TYR A 174 -15.96 18.14 -14.96
C TYR A 174 -17.14 17.20 -14.63
N SER A 175 -17.98 16.88 -15.61
CA SER A 175 -19.09 15.94 -15.47
C SER A 175 -18.64 14.48 -15.54
#